data_AF-A0A661E9R4-F1
#
_entry.id   AF-A0A661E9R4-F1
#
_cell.length_a   1.000
_cell.length_b   1.000
_cell.length_c   1.000
_cell.angle_alpha   90.00
_cell.angle_beta   90.00
_cell.angle_gamma   90.00
#
_symmetry.space_group_name_H-M   'P 1'
#
loop_
_entity.id
_entity.type
_entity.pdbx_description
1 polymer ?
#
loop_
_entity_poly.entity_id
_entity_poly.type
_entity_poly.pdbx_seq_one_letter_code
_entity_poly.pdbx_strand_id
1 'polypeptide(L)'
;MATLKEAVGNLTEQARILTEAVENKLGDINTEVAKIPQAVSDFTDAGDIIIANINGEWVTIKGGLDIWAAQTKIELALPIGTIITRATTDIPTGFLLCDGSELDRDEFVNLFNVASNDGFKAFGIGDSATTFTLPDLRGRFIRMQGGNS
;
A
#
# COMPACT_ATOMS: atom_id res chain seq x y z
N MET A 1 72.09 -6.30 -32.39
CA MET A 1 70.80 -6.38 -33.13
C MET A 1 70.02 -7.52 -32.52
N ALA A 2 69.00 -7.25 -31.71
CA ALA A 2 68.10 -8.31 -31.25
C ALA A 2 67.56 -9.02 -32.49
N THR A 3 67.67 -10.34 -32.54
CA THR A 3 67.26 -11.08 -33.72
C THR A 3 65.74 -10.95 -33.86
N LEU A 4 65.23 -10.82 -35.09
CA LEU A 4 63.77 -10.70 -35.34
C LEU A 4 62.97 -11.82 -34.63
N LYS A 5 63.58 -12.99 -34.43
CA LYS A 5 63.02 -14.13 -33.72
C LYS A 5 62.81 -13.86 -32.22
N GLU A 6 63.73 -13.17 -31.55
CA GLU A 6 63.59 -12.78 -30.14
C GLU A 6 62.52 -11.70 -29.95
N ALA A 7 62.44 -10.74 -30.88
CA ALA A 7 61.41 -9.70 -30.84
C ALA A 7 59.99 -10.27 -31.00
N VAL A 8 59.81 -11.22 -31.92
CA VAL A 8 58.52 -11.92 -32.11
C VAL A 8 58.16 -12.78 -30.89
N GLY A 9 59.14 -13.43 -30.26
CA GLY A 9 58.92 -14.19 -29.02
C GLY A 9 58.43 -13.31 -27.86
N ASN A 10 59.04 -12.14 -27.67
CA ASN A 10 58.64 -11.18 -26.61
C ASN A 10 57.22 -10.62 -26.85
N LEU A 11 56.89 -10.26 -28.09
CA LEU A 11 55.54 -9.80 -28.43
C LEU A 11 54.46 -10.86 -28.19
N THR A 12 54.78 -12.13 -28.42
CA THR A 12 53.85 -13.26 -28.18
C THR A 12 53.58 -13.42 -26.69
N GLU A 13 54.62 -13.32 -25.86
CA GLU A 13 54.49 -13.42 -24.41
C GLU A 13 53.75 -12.21 -23.83
N GLN A 14 54.00 -11.01 -24.33
CA GLN A 14 53.23 -9.81 -23.98
C GLN A 14 51.76 -9.95 -24.35
N ALA A 15 51.43 -10.53 -25.50
CA ALA A 15 50.06 -10.80 -25.91
C ALA A 15 49.37 -11.81 -24.99
N ARG A 16 50.09 -12.84 -24.52
CA ARG A 16 49.58 -13.83 -23.55
C ARG A 16 49.27 -13.17 -22.21
N ILE A 17 50.21 -12.39 -21.67
CA ILE A 17 50.05 -11.67 -20.39
C ILE A 17 48.88 -10.68 -20.48
N LEU A 18 48.74 -9.98 -21.60
CA LEU A 18 47.64 -9.05 -21.81
C LEU A 18 46.29 -9.79 -21.84
N THR A 19 46.23 -10.96 -22.45
CA THR A 19 45.00 -11.78 -22.53
C THR A 19 44.58 -12.26 -21.14
N GLU A 20 45.52 -12.78 -20.35
CA GLU A 20 45.27 -13.20 -18.96
C GLU A 20 44.82 -12.02 -18.08
N ALA A 21 45.42 -10.84 -18.26
CA ALA A 21 45.03 -9.64 -17.55
C ALA A 21 43.60 -9.18 -17.89
N VAL A 22 43.17 -9.34 -19.15
CA VAL A 22 41.81 -9.03 -19.59
C VAL A 22 40.81 -10.02 -18.98
N GLU A 23 41.11 -11.32 -19.00
CA GLU A 23 40.25 -12.36 -18.41
C GLU A 23 40.07 -12.18 -16.90
N ASN A 24 41.14 -11.84 -16.17
CA ASN A 24 41.05 -11.55 -14.74
C ASN A 24 40.14 -10.35 -14.45
N LYS A 25 40.32 -9.24 -15.19
CA LYS A 25 39.45 -8.07 -15.05
C LYS A 25 38.00 -8.37 -15.42
N LEU A 26 37.78 -9.22 -16.42
CA LEU A 26 36.44 -9.65 -16.80
C LEU A 26 35.80 -10.49 -15.69
N GLY A 27 36.58 -11.34 -15.01
CA GLY A 27 36.15 -12.09 -13.82
C GLY A 27 35.74 -11.18 -12.65
N ASP A 28 36.52 -10.14 -12.37
CA ASP A 28 36.20 -9.14 -11.35
C ASP A 28 34.89 -8.40 -11.69
N ILE A 29 34.74 -7.97 -12.94
CA ILE A 29 33.52 -7.32 -13.43
C ILE A 29 32.31 -8.24 -13.27
N ASN A 30 32.42 -9.50 -13.70
CA ASN A 30 31.32 -10.46 -13.59
C ASN A 30 30.92 -10.71 -12.13
N THR A 31 31.88 -10.67 -11.21
CA THR A 31 31.64 -10.81 -9.77
C THR A 31 30.89 -9.60 -9.20
N GLU A 32 31.24 -8.38 -9.61
CA GLU A 32 30.51 -7.17 -9.20
C GLU A 32 29.12 -7.09 -9.84
N VAL A 33 28.98 -7.47 -11.12
CA VAL A 33 27.69 -7.53 -11.81
C VAL A 33 26.76 -8.55 -11.15
N ALA A 34 27.29 -9.69 -10.68
CA ALA A 34 26.51 -10.69 -9.95
C ALA A 34 25.96 -10.19 -8.60
N LYS A 35 26.52 -9.11 -8.04
CA LYS A 35 26.02 -8.47 -6.81
C LYS A 35 24.89 -7.49 -7.07
N ILE A 36 24.70 -7.02 -8.32
CA ILE A 36 23.66 -6.05 -8.67
C ILE A 36 22.25 -6.56 -8.32
N PRO A 37 21.86 -7.81 -8.65
CA PRO A 37 20.54 -8.32 -8.30
C PRO A 37 20.29 -8.37 -6.80
N GLN A 38 21.30 -8.76 -6.01
CA GLN A 38 21.19 -8.77 -4.55
C GLN A 38 21.12 -7.36 -3.97
N ALA A 39 21.92 -6.41 -4.48
CA ALA A 39 21.82 -5.02 -4.07
C ALA A 39 20.43 -4.43 -4.38
N VAL A 40 19.86 -4.79 -5.54
CA VAL A 40 18.49 -4.42 -5.93
C VAL A 40 17.44 -5.11 -5.05
N SER A 41 17.63 -6.38 -4.69
CA SER A 41 16.73 -7.06 -3.76
C SER A 41 16.86 -6.51 -2.34
N ASP A 42 18.04 -6.08 -1.87
CA ASP A 42 18.20 -5.44 -0.56
C ASP A 42 17.42 -4.11 -0.47
N PHE A 43 17.24 -3.42 -1.60
CA PHE A 43 16.32 -2.27 -1.70
C PHE A 43 14.84 -2.66 -1.70
N THR A 44 14.53 -3.91 -2.09
CA THR A 44 13.18 -4.49 -2.24
C THR A 44 12.72 -5.23 -0.98
N ASP A 45 13.64 -5.88 -0.26
CA ASP A 45 13.42 -6.61 1.00
C ASP A 45 13.30 -5.65 2.20
N ALA A 46 13.69 -4.38 2.01
CA ALA A 46 13.22 -3.26 2.81
C ALA A 46 11.86 -2.73 2.31
N GLY A 47 10.91 -3.63 2.10
CA GLY A 47 9.46 -3.40 2.02
C GLY A 47 8.90 -2.58 0.85
N ASP A 48 9.57 -1.55 0.36
CA ASP A 48 8.94 -0.57 -0.53
C ASP A 48 9.97 0.23 -1.31
N ILE A 49 10.01 0.06 -2.63
CA ILE A 49 10.41 1.12 -3.55
C ILE A 49 9.54 0.99 -4.80
N ILE A 50 8.50 1.81 -4.90
CA ILE A 50 7.91 2.16 -6.19
C ILE A 50 8.46 3.55 -6.53
N ILE A 51 9.26 3.62 -7.59
CA ILE A 51 9.69 4.91 -8.15
C ILE A 51 8.55 5.40 -9.04
N ALA A 52 7.66 6.21 -8.47
CA ALA A 52 6.63 6.90 -9.24
C ALA A 52 7.12 8.29 -9.66
N ASN A 53 6.96 8.63 -10.94
CA ASN A 53 7.08 10.00 -11.39
C ASN A 53 5.76 10.72 -11.07
N ILE A 54 5.79 11.66 -10.13
CA ILE A 54 4.64 12.50 -9.79
C ILE A 54 4.98 13.94 -10.14
N ASN A 55 4.20 14.54 -11.04
CA ASN A 55 4.36 15.92 -11.50
C ASN A 55 5.77 16.30 -12.01
N GLY A 56 6.51 15.34 -12.57
CA GLY A 56 7.85 15.58 -13.11
C GLY A 56 8.99 15.45 -12.10
N GLU A 57 8.70 15.07 -10.85
CA GLU A 57 9.70 14.84 -9.82
C GLU A 57 9.72 13.35 -9.40
N TRP A 58 10.91 12.83 -9.15
CA TRP A 58 11.12 11.45 -8.74
C TRP A 58 11.03 11.35 -7.22
N VAL A 59 10.02 10.64 -6.70
CA VAL A 59 9.79 10.51 -5.26
C VAL A 59 10.01 9.06 -4.82
N THR A 60 10.86 8.86 -3.82
CA THR A 60 11.12 7.54 -3.21
C THR A 60 10.16 7.34 -2.04
N ILE A 61 9.25 6.37 -2.17
CA ILE A 61 8.27 6.06 -1.13
C ILE A 61 8.69 4.76 -0.44
N LYS A 62 8.82 4.83 0.89
CA LYS A 62 9.15 3.72 1.80
C LYS A 62 7.95 3.51 2.74
N GLY A 63 7.49 2.27 2.90
CA GLY A 63 6.36 1.87 3.75
C GLY A 63 5.10 1.53 2.94
N GLY A 64 4.65 0.27 3.03
CA GLY A 64 3.56 -0.45 2.35
C GLY A 64 2.21 0.26 2.21
N LEU A 65 2.23 1.40 1.55
CA LEU A 65 1.10 2.18 1.09
C LEU A 65 1.24 2.23 -0.42
N ASP A 66 0.46 1.40 -1.11
CA ASP A 66 0.33 1.48 -2.57
C ASP A 66 0.04 2.93 -2.95
N ILE A 67 0.94 3.54 -3.71
CA ILE A 67 0.88 4.98 -4.05
C ILE A 67 -0.36 5.29 -4.90
N TRP A 68 -0.94 4.27 -5.55
CA TRP A 68 -2.22 4.38 -6.26
C TRP A 68 -3.45 4.25 -5.33
N ALA A 69 -3.29 3.65 -4.15
CA ALA A 69 -4.29 3.71 -3.06
C ALA A 69 -4.13 4.97 -2.19
N ALA A 70 -2.92 5.52 -2.10
CA ALA A 70 -2.60 6.67 -1.25
C ALA A 70 -3.14 8.01 -1.78
N GLN A 71 -3.42 8.14 -3.09
CA GLN A 71 -4.09 9.34 -3.63
C GLN A 71 -5.55 9.48 -3.16
N THR A 72 -6.12 8.47 -2.50
CA THR A 72 -7.49 8.51 -1.97
C THR A 72 -7.63 7.92 -0.56
N LYS A 73 -6.68 8.15 0.37
CA LYS A 73 -6.89 7.72 1.76
C LYS A 73 -6.04 8.44 2.80
N ILE A 74 -6.13 9.76 2.84
CA ILE A 74 -6.02 10.51 4.10
C ILE A 74 -7.26 11.39 4.22
N GLU A 75 -8.43 10.77 4.07
CA GLU A 75 -9.59 11.26 4.80
C GLU A 75 -9.41 10.79 6.22
N LEU A 76 -9.63 11.68 7.19
CA LEU A 76 -9.77 11.34 8.60
C LEU A 76 -10.70 10.12 8.69
N ALA A 77 -10.13 8.92 8.87
CA ALA A 77 -10.85 7.67 8.72
C ALA A 77 -11.82 7.52 9.89
N LEU A 78 -13.02 8.07 9.73
CA LEU A 78 -14.08 7.89 10.70
C LEU A 78 -14.35 6.39 10.80
N PRO A 79 -14.31 5.81 12.01
CA PRO A 79 -14.63 4.41 12.18
C PRO A 79 -16.04 4.15 11.66
N ILE A 80 -16.25 2.97 11.07
CA ILE A 80 -17.55 2.54 10.57
C ILE A 80 -18.55 2.57 11.73
N GLY A 81 -19.76 3.09 11.48
CA GLY A 81 -20.77 3.34 12.51
C GLY A 81 -20.73 4.76 13.10
N THR A 82 -19.79 5.62 12.68
CA THR A 82 -19.82 7.04 13.05
C THR A 82 -21.05 7.73 12.48
N ILE A 83 -21.82 8.38 13.36
CA ILE A 83 -22.95 9.23 12.97
C ILE A 83 -22.47 10.67 12.90
N ILE A 84 -22.63 11.30 11.75
CA ILE A 84 -22.38 12.74 11.55
C ILE A 84 -23.69 13.48 11.31
N THR A 85 -23.77 14.72 11.78
CA THR A 85 -24.87 15.63 11.42
C THR A 85 -24.41 16.53 10.29
N ARG A 86 -25.27 16.76 9.31
CA ARG A 86 -24.96 17.56 8.12
C ARG A 86 -26.09 18.55 7.83
N ALA A 87 -25.73 19.75 7.40
CA ALA A 87 -26.66 20.84 7.13
C ALA A 87 -27.30 20.80 5.73
N THR A 88 -26.94 19.83 4.90
CA THR A 88 -27.42 19.67 3.51
C THR A 88 -28.10 18.32 3.33
N THR A 89 -28.93 18.19 2.30
CA THR A 89 -29.60 16.93 1.93
C THR A 89 -28.73 15.96 1.15
N ASP A 90 -27.60 16.42 0.61
CA ASP A 90 -26.68 15.57 -0.15
C ASP A 90 -25.94 14.60 0.77
N ILE A 91 -26.11 13.30 0.51
CA ILE A 91 -25.46 12.22 1.24
C ILE A 91 -24.05 12.02 0.65
N PRO A 92 -22.98 12.23 1.44
CA PRO A 92 -21.62 11.98 0.97
C PRO A 92 -21.39 10.49 0.70
N THR A 93 -20.50 10.21 -0.26
CA THR A 93 -20.06 8.84 -0.56
C THR A 93 -19.53 8.16 0.71
N GLY A 94 -19.96 6.92 0.95
CA GLY A 94 -19.56 6.15 2.14
C GLY A 94 -20.43 6.37 3.38
N PHE A 95 -21.48 7.21 3.28
CA PHE A 95 -22.46 7.44 4.36
C PHE A 95 -23.86 7.02 3.93
N LEU A 96 -24.69 6.70 4.92
CA LEU A 96 -26.10 6.34 4.76
C LEU A 96 -26.95 7.28 5.62
N LEU A 97 -28.18 7.54 5.19
CA LEU A 97 -29.12 8.36 5.95
C LEU A 97 -29.67 7.58 7.15
N CYS A 98 -29.71 8.22 8.32
CA CYS A 98 -30.32 7.65 9.53
C CYS A 98 -31.85 7.88 9.54
N ASP A 99 -32.58 7.13 8.72
CA ASP A 99 -34.03 7.25 8.52
C ASP A 99 -34.86 6.02 8.94
N GLY A 100 -34.22 5.02 9.56
CA GLY A 100 -34.87 3.79 9.95
C GLY A 100 -34.97 2.71 8.85
N SER A 101 -34.31 2.90 7.71
CA SER A 101 -34.31 1.89 6.64
C SER A 101 -33.67 0.56 7.07
N GLU A 102 -34.15 -0.53 6.48
CA GLU A 102 -33.54 -1.85 6.58
C GLU A 102 -32.52 -2.05 5.46
N LEU A 103 -31.35 -2.56 5.83
CA LEU A 103 -30.24 -2.82 4.92
C LEU A 103 -29.84 -4.29 4.98
N ASP A 104 -29.35 -4.80 3.85
CA ASP A 104 -28.87 -6.16 3.71
C ASP A 104 -27.52 -6.38 4.43
N ARG A 105 -27.39 -7.49 5.15
CA ARG A 105 -26.20 -7.83 5.94
C ARG A 105 -25.00 -8.20 5.07
N ASP A 106 -25.24 -8.81 3.92
CA ASP A 106 -24.19 -9.29 3.01
C ASP A 106 -23.66 -8.14 2.14
N GLU A 107 -24.50 -7.16 1.81
CA GLU A 107 -24.07 -5.93 1.14
C GLU A 107 -23.29 -5.01 2.09
N PHE A 108 -23.72 -4.89 3.36
CA PHE A 108 -23.14 -3.97 4.35
C PHE A 108 -22.48 -4.69 5.54
N VAL A 109 -21.69 -5.74 5.27
CA VAL A 109 -21.05 -6.61 6.30
C VAL A 109 -20.33 -5.83 7.39
N ASN A 110 -19.51 -4.85 7.01
CA ASN A 110 -18.73 -4.09 7.99
C ASN A 110 -19.61 -3.21 8.89
N LEU A 111 -20.68 -2.63 8.34
CA LEU A 111 -21.64 -1.84 9.11
C LEU A 111 -22.48 -2.75 10.03
N PHE A 112 -22.90 -3.91 9.53
CA PHE A 112 -23.61 -4.91 10.32
C PHE A 112 -22.78 -5.43 11.50
N ASN A 113 -21.48 -5.67 11.30
CA ASN A 113 -20.58 -6.13 12.35
C ASN A 113 -20.47 -5.11 13.49
N VAL A 114 -20.32 -3.82 13.17
CA VAL A 114 -20.36 -2.75 14.18
C VAL A 114 -21.74 -2.66 14.81
N ALA A 115 -22.80 -2.73 14.00
CA ALA A 115 -24.16 -2.58 14.47
C ALA A 115 -24.55 -3.67 15.48
N SER A 116 -24.04 -4.88 15.25
CA SER A 116 -24.26 -6.05 16.10
C SER A 116 -23.41 -6.03 17.39
N ASN A 117 -22.22 -5.43 17.39
CA ASN A 117 -21.31 -5.52 18.53
C ASN A 117 -21.38 -4.31 19.48
N ASP A 118 -21.58 -3.09 18.96
CA ASP A 118 -21.34 -1.84 19.71
C ASP A 118 -22.63 -1.03 20.02
N GLY A 119 -23.76 -1.71 20.25
CA GLY A 119 -24.96 -1.09 20.85
C GLY A 119 -26.01 -0.54 19.88
N PHE A 120 -25.77 -0.60 18.58
CA PHE A 120 -26.79 -0.32 17.55
C PHE A 120 -27.89 -1.39 17.48
N LYS A 121 -27.71 -2.56 18.12
CA LYS A 121 -28.77 -3.56 18.36
C LYS A 121 -30.07 -2.95 18.91
N ALA A 122 -30.00 -1.80 19.57
CA ALA A 122 -31.16 -1.08 20.08
C ALA A 122 -32.12 -0.53 19.00
N PHE A 123 -31.67 -0.37 17.75
CA PHE A 123 -32.48 0.24 16.68
C PHE A 123 -33.29 -0.76 15.83
N GLY A 124 -33.05 -2.06 16.01
CA GLY A 124 -33.81 -3.11 15.34
C GLY A 124 -32.91 -4.19 14.75
N ILE A 125 -33.37 -5.44 14.84
CA ILE A 125 -32.67 -6.61 14.28
C ILE A 125 -32.95 -6.81 12.79
N GLY A 126 -33.62 -5.86 12.13
CA GLY A 126 -34.23 -6.03 10.81
C GLY A 126 -35.23 -7.18 10.81
N ASP A 127 -35.18 -8.00 9.77
CA ASP A 127 -35.93 -9.24 9.59
C ASP A 127 -35.46 -10.41 10.48
N SER A 128 -34.50 -10.16 11.40
CA SER A 128 -33.83 -11.16 12.24
C SER A 128 -32.92 -12.16 11.51
N ALA A 129 -32.88 -12.17 10.18
CA ALA A 129 -32.22 -13.19 9.36
C ALA A 129 -31.18 -12.60 8.39
N THR A 130 -31.58 -11.69 7.51
CA THR A 130 -30.77 -11.17 6.40
C THR A 130 -30.60 -9.66 6.39
N THR A 131 -31.35 -8.91 7.20
CA THR A 131 -31.29 -7.45 7.26
C THR A 131 -31.00 -6.91 8.67
N PHE A 132 -30.64 -5.64 8.74
CA PHE A 132 -30.53 -4.87 9.98
C PHE A 132 -31.08 -3.46 9.77
N THR A 133 -31.54 -2.83 10.85
CA THR A 133 -32.22 -1.53 10.80
C THR A 133 -31.27 -0.40 11.20
N LEU A 134 -31.27 0.70 10.45
CA LEU A 134 -30.58 1.93 10.82
C LEU A 134 -31.32 2.69 11.92
N PRO A 135 -30.65 3.57 12.69
CA PRO A 135 -31.35 4.51 13.56
C PRO A 135 -32.26 5.45 12.75
N ASP A 136 -33.45 5.75 13.27
CA ASP A 136 -34.26 6.88 12.78
C ASP A 136 -34.04 8.10 13.68
N LEU A 137 -33.24 9.06 13.18
CA LEU A 137 -32.90 10.28 13.91
C LEU A 137 -33.76 11.48 13.48
N ARG A 138 -34.75 11.30 12.60
CA ARG A 138 -35.58 12.40 12.11
C ARG A 138 -36.42 12.98 13.26
N GLY A 139 -36.23 14.26 13.53
CA GLY A 139 -36.88 14.96 14.64
C GLY A 139 -36.49 14.45 16.02
N ARG A 140 -35.34 13.76 16.16
CA ARG A 140 -34.80 13.29 17.44
C ARG A 140 -33.60 14.14 17.87
N PHE A 141 -33.39 14.25 19.18
CA PHE A 141 -32.16 14.80 19.74
C PHE A 141 -31.22 13.69 20.17
N ILE A 142 -29.96 13.77 19.76
CA ILE A 142 -28.90 12.87 20.22
C ILE A 142 -28.50 13.30 21.63
N ARG A 143 -28.47 12.34 22.55
CA ARG A 143 -27.96 12.52 23.91
C ARG A 143 -26.85 11.51 24.16
N MET A 144 -25.80 11.94 24.85
CA MET A 144 -24.76 11.03 25.30
C MET A 144 -25.33 10.11 26.39
N GLN A 145 -24.81 8.89 26.47
CA GLN A 145 -25.16 7.94 27.52
C GLN A 145 -24.71 8.52 28.88
N GLY A 146 -25.65 8.61 29.84
CA GLY A 146 -25.34 9.03 31.20
C GLY A 146 -24.88 7.84 32.04
N GLY A 147 -23.75 7.97 32.73
CA GLY A 147 -23.25 6.97 33.66
C GLY A 147 -23.95 7.06 35.01
N ASN A 148 -25.01 6.28 35.19
CA ASN A 148 -25.44 5.86 36.52
C ASN A 148 -25.95 4.41 36.40
N SER A 149 -24.98 3.49 36.35
CA SER A 149 -25.18 2.07 36.64
C SER A 149 -25.12 1.83 38.14
#